data_AF-A0A7Y0R262-F1
#
_entry.id   AF-A0A7Y0R262-F1
#
_cell.length_a   1.000
_cell.length_b   1.000
_cell.length_c   1.000
_cell.angle_alpha   90.00
_cell.angle_beta   90.00
_cell.angle_gamma   90.00
#
_symmetry.space_group_name_H-M   'P 1'
#
loop_
_entity.id
_entity.type
_entity.pdbx_description
1 polymer ?
#
loop_
_entity_poly.entity_id
_entity_poly.type
_entity_poly.pdbx_seq_one_letter_code
_entity_poly.pdbx_strand_id
1 'polypeptide(L)'
;TGAGGEAPKLILRCGFDHGSGSEKIWIDPYQDDNSNHDLHYLVKYPRGSRSTIDCNILRAEFYFYHELTEMGVETISTDGMRLEEGLNYPSLWLPRFDVQIIEQQIERFGMESVYSILNKGAGVTLDHETTIRTLIEKITESNMVKHQGYRFDTQAFVIEWVKRDLLNILFGNSDNHGRNTSFLKGDGVIKLAPVYDF
;
A
#
# COMPACT_ATOMS: atom_id res chain seq x y z
N THR A 1 -6.55 -2.83 -14.72
CA THR A 1 -5.82 -1.94 -13.79
C THR A 1 -5.69 -2.66 -12.47
N GLY A 2 -4.47 -2.90 -11.99
CA GLY A 2 -4.17 -3.79 -10.86
C GLY A 2 -4.29 -3.17 -9.47
N ALA A 3 -5.03 -2.06 -9.32
CA ALA A 3 -5.19 -1.36 -8.05
C ALA A 3 -6.66 -1.35 -7.65
N GLY A 4 -7.00 -1.98 -6.51
CA GLY A 4 -8.34 -1.98 -5.94
C GLY A 4 -8.61 -0.74 -5.08
N GLY A 5 -9.87 -0.34 -4.91
CA GLY A 5 -10.32 0.79 -4.06
C GLY A 5 -11.43 1.60 -4.73
N GLU A 6 -12.24 2.32 -3.96
CA GLU A 6 -13.36 3.14 -4.48
C GLU A 6 -12.87 4.42 -5.21
N ALA A 7 -11.71 4.95 -4.80
CA ALA A 7 -11.15 6.16 -5.38
C ALA A 7 -10.64 5.93 -6.81
N PRO A 8 -10.91 6.87 -7.75
CA PRO A 8 -10.25 6.87 -9.05
C PRO A 8 -8.73 6.92 -8.85
N LYS A 9 -8.01 6.03 -9.54
CA LYS A 9 -6.57 5.87 -9.36
C LYS A 9 -5.86 5.47 -10.66
N LEU A 10 -4.62 5.92 -10.79
CA LEU A 10 -3.72 5.58 -11.89
C LEU A 10 -2.40 5.02 -11.34
N ILE A 11 -1.77 4.13 -12.09
CA ILE A 11 -0.39 3.71 -11.84
C ILE A 11 0.48 4.43 -12.86
N LEU A 12 1.41 5.24 -12.37
CA LEU A 12 2.29 6.08 -13.17
C LEU A 12 3.76 5.81 -12.82
N ARG A 13 4.63 6.16 -13.75
CA ARG A 13 6.07 6.27 -13.54
C ARG A 13 6.47 7.75 -13.60
N CYS A 14 7.46 8.13 -12.82
CA CYS A 14 8.09 9.45 -12.85
C CYS A 14 9.59 9.29 -13.05
N GLY A 15 10.07 9.65 -14.23
CA GLY A 15 11.49 9.65 -14.58
C GLY A 15 12.05 11.05 -14.68
N PHE A 16 13.37 11.18 -14.62
CA PHE A 16 14.05 12.45 -14.84
C PHE A 16 14.76 12.43 -16.20
N ASP A 17 14.43 13.40 -17.07
CA ASP A 17 15.16 13.58 -18.32
C ASP A 17 16.35 14.52 -18.09
N HIS A 18 17.57 13.95 -18.08
CA HIS A 18 18.80 14.72 -17.94
C HIS A 18 19.08 15.69 -19.09
N GLY A 19 18.48 15.47 -20.27
CA GLY A 19 18.64 16.35 -21.43
C GLY A 19 17.78 17.61 -21.35
N SER A 20 16.53 17.49 -20.88
CA SER A 20 15.63 18.63 -20.68
C SER A 20 15.66 19.23 -19.27
N GLY A 21 16.24 18.51 -18.30
CA GLY A 21 16.23 18.88 -16.88
C GLY A 21 14.84 18.83 -16.25
N SER A 22 13.91 18.09 -16.85
CA SER A 22 12.51 18.04 -16.42
C SER A 22 12.05 16.64 -16.07
N GLU A 23 11.09 16.54 -15.17
CA GLU A 23 10.40 15.28 -14.90
C GLU A 23 9.55 14.85 -16.10
N LYS A 24 9.48 13.54 -16.33
CA LYS A 24 8.59 12.92 -17.31
C LYS A 24 7.66 11.97 -16.60
N ILE A 25 6.36 12.18 -16.83
CA ILE A 25 5.30 11.33 -16.30
C ILE A 25 4.72 10.50 -17.44
N TRP A 26 4.54 9.22 -17.18
CA TRP A 26 3.97 8.27 -18.11
C TRP A 26 3.20 7.19 -17.36
N ILE A 27 2.27 6.55 -18.06
CA ILE A 27 1.55 5.39 -17.53
C ILE A 27 2.60 4.33 -17.18
N ASP A 28 2.35 3.50 -16.18
CA ASP A 28 3.13 2.29 -15.94
C ASP A 28 2.46 1.12 -16.69
N PRO A 29 2.70 0.92 -18.00
CA PRO A 29 2.00 -0.10 -18.78
C PRO A 29 2.57 -1.51 -18.55
N TYR A 30 3.38 -1.74 -17.51
CA TYR A 30 4.22 -2.92 -17.34
C TYR A 30 5.20 -3.04 -18.52
N GLN A 31 6.33 -2.32 -18.44
CA GLN A 31 7.44 -2.49 -19.39
C GLN A 31 8.53 -3.35 -18.74
N ASP A 32 8.91 -4.43 -19.42
CA ASP A 32 9.92 -5.42 -18.99
C ASP A 32 11.37 -4.88 -18.97
N ASP A 33 11.56 -3.56 -19.08
CA ASP A 33 12.88 -2.94 -18.97
C ASP A 33 13.27 -2.79 -17.50
N ASN A 34 13.97 -3.80 -16.98
CA ASN A 34 14.49 -3.80 -15.62
C ASN A 34 15.61 -2.77 -15.38
N SER A 35 16.11 -2.09 -16.42
CA SER A 35 17.06 -0.98 -16.26
C SER A 35 16.38 0.37 -16.00
N ASN A 36 15.05 0.43 -16.15
CA ASN A 36 14.29 1.64 -15.91
C ASN A 36 14.03 1.84 -14.41
N HIS A 37 14.76 2.79 -13.82
CA HIS A 37 14.70 3.11 -12.39
C HIS A 37 13.74 4.28 -12.06
N ASP A 38 12.82 4.62 -12.96
CA ASP A 38 11.83 5.66 -12.72
C ASP A 38 10.99 5.33 -11.48
N LEU A 39 10.65 6.34 -10.68
CA LEU A 39 9.83 6.16 -9.49
C LEU A 39 8.44 5.66 -9.85
N HIS A 40 7.97 4.64 -9.13
CA HIS A 40 6.65 4.06 -9.31
C HIS A 40 5.63 4.71 -8.38
N TYR A 41 4.52 5.17 -8.94
CA TYR A 41 3.47 5.87 -8.21
C TYR A 41 2.10 5.21 -8.37
N LEU A 42 1.36 5.17 -7.27
CA LEU A 42 -0.10 5.11 -7.26
C LEU A 42 -0.63 6.52 -7.06
N VAL A 43 -1.28 7.09 -8.07
CA VAL A 43 -1.90 8.41 -7.98
C VAL A 43 -3.38 8.25 -7.69
N LYS A 44 -3.83 8.84 -6.58
CA LYS A 44 -5.24 8.89 -6.15
C LYS A 44 -5.85 10.25 -6.46
N TYR A 45 -7.14 10.23 -6.77
CA TYR A 45 -7.97 11.42 -6.97
C TYR A 45 -9.16 11.41 -6.01
N PRO A 46 -9.83 12.56 -5.80
CA PRO A 46 -10.97 12.63 -4.88
C PRO A 46 -12.07 11.65 -5.29
N ARG A 47 -12.68 11.03 -4.28
CA ARG A 47 -13.82 10.11 -4.44
C ARG A 47 -15.09 10.91 -4.80
N GLY A 48 -16.17 10.19 -5.13
CA GLY A 48 -17.50 10.79 -5.24
C GLY A 48 -17.64 11.88 -6.31
N SER A 49 -18.32 12.96 -5.96
CA SER A 49 -18.62 14.08 -6.87
C SER A 49 -17.48 15.10 -6.98
N ARG A 50 -16.33 14.83 -6.33
CA ARG A 50 -15.17 15.73 -6.27
C ARG A 50 -15.51 17.08 -5.66
N SER A 51 -16.40 17.05 -4.67
CA SER A 51 -16.77 18.21 -3.87
C SER A 51 -15.59 18.68 -3.02
N THR A 52 -15.73 19.85 -2.39
CA THR A 52 -14.71 20.37 -1.46
C THR A 52 -14.39 19.37 -0.34
N ILE A 53 -15.39 18.64 0.16
CA ILE A 53 -15.17 17.64 1.20
C ILE A 53 -14.41 16.42 0.66
N ASP A 54 -14.71 15.95 -0.55
CA ASP A 54 -13.97 14.84 -1.18
C ASP A 54 -12.50 15.21 -1.40
N CYS A 55 -12.23 16.45 -1.82
CA CYS A 55 -10.88 16.97 -1.98
C CYS A 55 -10.15 17.07 -0.64
N ASN A 56 -10.83 17.54 0.41
CA ASN A 56 -10.24 17.64 1.75
C ASN A 56 -9.96 16.28 2.38
N ILE A 57 -10.77 15.25 2.10
CA ILE A 57 -10.48 13.87 2.50
C ILE A 57 -9.17 13.40 1.88
N LEU A 58 -8.95 13.66 0.59
CA LEU A 58 -7.69 13.30 -0.08
C LEU A 58 -6.48 14.05 0.51
N ARG A 59 -6.64 15.33 0.85
CA ARG A 59 -5.60 16.12 1.54
C ARG A 59 -5.33 15.59 2.95
N ALA A 60 -6.37 15.18 3.67
CA ALA A 60 -6.22 14.59 5.00
C ALA A 60 -5.42 13.29 4.94
N GLU A 61 -5.68 12.43 3.94
CA GLU A 61 -4.90 11.20 3.73
C GLU A 61 -3.40 11.49 3.59
N PHE A 62 -3.02 12.53 2.83
CA PHE A 62 -1.61 12.96 2.74
C PHE A 62 -1.02 13.25 4.12
N TYR A 63 -1.69 14.08 4.93
CA TYR A 63 -1.19 14.44 6.27
C TYR A 63 -1.18 13.26 7.24
N PHE A 64 -2.12 12.32 7.13
CA PHE A 64 -2.11 11.12 7.98
C PHE A 64 -0.85 10.27 7.78
N TYR A 65 -0.35 10.12 6.55
CA TYR A 65 0.91 9.40 6.34
C TYR A 65 2.09 10.09 7.02
N HIS A 66 2.13 11.41 7.03
CA HIS A 66 3.16 12.17 7.76
C HIS A 66 3.08 11.95 9.27
N GLU A 67 1.90 12.12 9.86
CA GLU A 67 1.68 11.90 11.29
C GLU A 67 2.02 10.46 11.72
N LEU A 68 1.56 9.46 10.95
CA LEU A 68 1.87 8.05 11.24
C LEU A 68 3.37 7.76 11.12
N THR A 69 4.05 8.34 10.13
CA THR A 69 5.51 8.22 9.99
C THR A 69 6.23 8.81 11.20
N GLU A 70 5.83 10.00 11.66
CA GLU A 70 6.41 10.63 12.85
C GLU A 70 6.17 9.83 14.14
N MET A 71 5.05 9.10 14.21
CA MET A 71 4.76 8.15 15.29
C MET A 71 5.55 6.84 15.20
N GLY A 72 6.35 6.64 14.15
CA GLY A 72 7.15 5.43 13.93
C GLY A 72 6.34 4.23 13.42
N VAL A 73 5.18 4.47 12.80
CA VAL A 73 4.38 3.43 12.14
C VAL A 73 4.93 3.16 10.75
N GLU A 74 5.03 1.88 10.36
CA GLU A 74 5.43 1.50 8.99
C GLU A 74 4.27 1.81 8.02
N THR A 75 4.38 2.92 7.27
CA THR A 75 3.41 3.35 6.26
C THR A 75 4.03 3.42 4.86
N ILE A 76 3.22 3.80 3.86
CA ILE A 76 3.78 4.28 2.59
C ILE A 76 4.83 5.37 2.90
N SER A 77 5.99 5.28 2.25
CA SER A 77 7.07 6.26 2.41
C SER A 77 6.58 7.67 2.11
N THR A 78 6.84 8.60 3.03
CA THR A 78 6.65 10.04 2.80
C THR A 78 7.75 10.62 1.92
N ASP A 79 8.90 9.95 1.81
CA ASP A 79 9.92 10.30 0.82
C ASP A 79 9.40 10.04 -0.59
N GLY A 80 9.39 11.10 -1.42
CA GLY A 80 8.79 11.10 -2.74
C GLY A 80 7.27 11.18 -2.78
N MET A 81 6.56 11.23 -1.65
CA MET A 81 5.10 11.46 -1.61
C MET A 81 4.77 12.89 -2.01
N ARG A 82 3.70 13.09 -2.79
CA ARG A 82 3.31 14.43 -3.28
C ARG A 82 1.82 14.66 -3.16
N LEU A 83 1.45 15.86 -2.73
CA LEU A 83 0.09 16.39 -2.83
C LEU A 83 0.11 17.54 -3.85
N GLU A 84 -0.45 17.28 -5.02
CA GLU A 84 -0.41 18.22 -6.14
C GLU A 84 -1.78 18.87 -6.33
N GLU A 85 -1.84 20.20 -6.25
CA GLU A 85 -3.05 20.98 -6.49
C GLU A 85 -3.27 21.18 -8.00
N GLY A 86 -4.19 20.40 -8.58
CA GLY A 86 -4.57 20.55 -9.99
C GLY A 86 -5.58 21.68 -10.22
N LEU A 87 -5.79 22.03 -11.50
CA LEU A 87 -6.74 23.09 -11.91
C LEU A 87 -8.16 22.89 -11.38
N ASN A 88 -8.59 21.62 -11.26
CA ASN A 88 -9.96 21.27 -10.86
C ASN A 88 -10.04 20.61 -9.49
N TYR A 89 -9.02 19.83 -9.12
CA TYR A 89 -8.98 19.04 -7.88
C TYR A 89 -7.54 18.59 -7.57
N PRO A 90 -7.23 18.29 -6.31
CA PRO A 90 -5.92 17.77 -5.91
C PRO A 90 -5.70 16.34 -6.40
N SER A 91 -4.44 15.91 -6.40
CA SER A 91 -4.04 14.51 -6.59
C SER A 91 -2.99 14.12 -5.57
N LEU A 92 -3.10 12.90 -5.04
CA LEU A 92 -2.18 12.34 -4.06
C LEU A 92 -1.31 11.27 -4.73
N TRP A 93 -0.01 11.51 -4.76
CA TRP A 93 0.99 10.67 -5.39
C TRP A 93 1.69 9.85 -4.32
N LEU A 94 1.40 8.56 -4.30
CA LEU A 94 1.91 7.62 -3.31
C LEU A 94 3.01 6.75 -3.96
N PRO A 95 4.27 6.82 -3.48
CA PRO A 95 5.30 5.89 -3.90
C PRO A 95 4.84 4.45 -3.68
N ARG A 96 5.03 3.59 -4.67
CA ARG A 96 4.68 2.18 -4.54
C ARG A 96 5.69 1.47 -3.64
N PHE A 97 5.19 0.76 -2.64
CA PHE A 97 6.00 -0.02 -1.70
C PHE A 97 6.17 -1.48 -2.12
N ASP A 98 5.42 -1.93 -3.13
CA ASP A 98 5.52 -3.27 -3.71
C ASP A 98 6.56 -3.37 -4.83
N VAL A 99 7.30 -2.29 -5.07
CA VAL A 99 8.44 -2.23 -5.98
C VAL A 99 9.60 -1.56 -5.27
N GLN A 100 10.79 -2.16 -5.33
CA GLN A 100 12.02 -1.58 -4.81
C GLN A 100 13.14 -1.67 -5.84
N ILE A 101 14.09 -0.75 -5.76
CA ILE A 101 15.30 -0.79 -6.57
C ILE A 101 16.45 -1.14 -5.63
N ILE A 102 16.96 -2.36 -5.74
CA ILE A 102 18.05 -2.90 -4.92
C ILE A 102 19.21 -3.21 -5.85
N GLU A 103 20.40 -2.68 -5.58
CA GLU A 103 21.61 -2.94 -6.38
C GLU A 103 21.43 -2.74 -7.90
N GLN A 104 20.65 -1.71 -8.31
CA GLN A 104 20.30 -1.44 -9.73
C GLN A 104 19.44 -2.53 -10.40
N GLN A 105 18.75 -3.33 -9.61
CA GLN A 105 17.74 -4.28 -10.06
C GLN A 105 16.38 -3.88 -9.48
N ILE A 106 15.34 -4.00 -10.30
CA ILE A 106 13.97 -3.81 -9.82
C ILE A 106 13.48 -5.10 -9.19
N GLU A 107 13.25 -5.07 -7.89
CA GLU A 107 12.55 -6.12 -7.16
C GLU A 107 11.07 -5.77 -7.02
N ARG A 108 10.21 -6.78 -7.16
CA ARG A 108 8.76 -6.64 -7.04
C ARG A 108 8.25 -7.64 -6.01
N PHE A 109 7.57 -7.12 -4.99
CA PHE A 109 6.98 -7.94 -3.94
C PHE A 109 5.61 -8.44 -4.37
N GLY A 110 5.36 -9.73 -4.19
CA GLY A 110 4.01 -10.28 -4.33
C GLY A 110 3.12 -9.73 -3.23
N MET A 111 2.04 -9.06 -3.58
CA MET A 111 1.05 -8.55 -2.62
C MET A 111 -0.22 -9.39 -2.63
N GLU A 112 -0.75 -9.67 -1.44
CA GLU A 112 -2.02 -10.38 -1.29
C GLU A 112 -2.85 -9.80 -0.14
N SER A 113 -4.11 -9.44 -0.40
CA SER A 113 -4.99 -8.89 0.62
C SER A 113 -5.44 -9.95 1.62
N VAL A 114 -5.78 -9.53 2.84
CA VAL A 114 -6.36 -10.43 3.86
C VAL A 114 -7.62 -11.12 3.32
N TYR A 115 -8.47 -10.42 2.58
CA TYR A 115 -9.65 -11.02 1.97
C TYR A 115 -9.33 -12.12 0.95
N SER A 116 -8.28 -11.94 0.14
CA SER A 116 -7.81 -12.98 -0.78
C SER A 116 -7.39 -14.24 -0.01
N ILE A 117 -6.53 -14.09 1.00
CA ILE A 117 -6.01 -15.23 1.79
C ILE A 117 -7.16 -15.98 2.49
N LEU A 118 -8.15 -15.23 3.00
CA LEU A 118 -9.30 -15.79 3.71
C LEU A 118 -10.43 -16.28 2.79
N ASN A 119 -10.33 -16.09 1.47
CA ASN A 119 -11.42 -16.33 0.51
C ASN A 119 -12.74 -15.64 0.92
N LYS A 120 -12.67 -14.36 1.31
CA LYS A 120 -13.82 -13.55 1.71
C LYS A 120 -14.16 -12.52 0.63
N GLY A 121 -15.45 -12.25 0.45
CA GLY A 121 -15.92 -11.16 -0.41
C GLY A 121 -15.53 -9.78 0.16
N ALA A 122 -15.46 -8.77 -0.71
CA ALA A 122 -15.21 -7.40 -0.31
C ALA A 122 -16.32 -6.89 0.63
N GLY A 123 -15.93 -6.13 1.67
CA GLY A 123 -16.87 -5.51 2.61
C GLY A 123 -17.39 -6.43 3.72
N VAL A 124 -16.92 -7.68 3.80
CA VAL A 124 -17.27 -8.58 4.90
C VAL A 124 -16.54 -8.16 6.18
N THR A 125 -17.29 -7.86 7.24
CA THR A 125 -16.70 -7.60 8.56
C THR A 125 -15.91 -8.82 9.04
N LEU A 126 -14.69 -8.56 9.50
CA LEU A 126 -13.79 -9.59 10.01
C LEU A 126 -13.75 -9.52 11.53
N ASP A 127 -13.96 -10.66 12.17
CA ASP A 127 -13.65 -10.80 13.60
C ASP A 127 -12.12 -10.87 13.77
N HIS A 128 -11.55 -9.99 14.59
CA HIS A 128 -10.10 -9.84 14.71
C HIS A 128 -9.43 -11.11 15.21
N GLU A 129 -9.98 -11.74 16.26
CA GLU A 129 -9.39 -12.94 16.83
C GLU A 129 -9.39 -14.11 15.83
N THR A 130 -10.55 -14.41 15.25
CA THR A 130 -10.70 -15.49 14.26
C THR A 130 -9.81 -15.23 13.04
N THR A 131 -9.73 -13.98 12.60
CA THR A 131 -8.92 -13.58 11.45
C THR A 131 -7.43 -13.79 11.70
N ILE A 132 -6.90 -13.30 12.82
CA ILE A 132 -5.50 -13.47 13.19
C ILE A 132 -5.14 -14.96 13.23
N ARG A 133 -5.95 -15.78 13.93
CA ARG A 133 -5.70 -17.23 14.04
C ARG A 133 -5.70 -17.92 12.67
N THR A 134 -6.69 -17.60 11.83
CA THR A 134 -6.83 -18.20 10.50
C THR A 134 -5.68 -17.79 9.57
N LEU A 135 -5.24 -16.52 9.64
CA LEU A 135 -4.11 -16.03 8.86
C LEU A 135 -2.80 -16.72 9.26
N ILE A 136 -2.54 -16.84 10.57
CA ILE A 136 -1.36 -17.55 11.07
C ILE A 136 -1.35 -18.98 10.56
N GLU A 137 -2.45 -19.72 10.71
CA GLU A 137 -2.57 -21.09 10.22
C GLU A 137 -2.31 -21.16 8.71
N LYS A 138 -3.03 -20.38 7.89
CA LYS A 138 -2.89 -20.41 6.43
C LYS A 138 -1.48 -20.07 5.94
N ILE A 139 -0.84 -19.07 6.56
CA ILE A 139 0.50 -18.62 6.13
C ILE A 139 1.56 -19.65 6.57
N THR A 140 1.54 -20.10 7.83
CA THR A 140 2.51 -21.08 8.34
C THR A 140 2.39 -22.46 7.68
N GLU A 141 1.17 -22.84 7.28
CA GLU A 141 0.90 -24.09 6.57
C GLU A 141 1.09 -23.98 5.04
N SER A 142 1.40 -22.79 4.54
CA SER A 142 1.60 -22.57 3.10
C SER A 142 2.85 -23.29 2.57
N ASN A 143 2.82 -23.66 1.28
CA ASN A 143 3.98 -24.24 0.60
C ASN A 143 5.22 -23.32 0.67
N MET A 144 5.03 -22.00 0.68
CA MET A 144 6.14 -21.05 0.78
C MET A 144 6.89 -21.22 2.11
N VAL A 145 6.18 -21.30 3.23
CA VAL A 145 6.79 -21.44 4.55
C VAL A 145 7.29 -22.87 4.77
N LYS A 146 6.49 -23.89 4.46
CA LYS A 146 6.84 -25.30 4.73
C LYS A 146 7.94 -25.87 3.85
N HIS A 147 8.03 -25.43 2.59
CA HIS A 147 8.88 -26.10 1.60
C HIS A 147 9.83 -25.16 0.87
N GLN A 148 9.51 -23.86 0.77
CA GLN A 148 10.37 -22.89 0.08
C GLN A 148 11.23 -22.06 1.05
N GLY A 149 11.12 -22.30 2.36
CA GLY A 149 11.95 -21.66 3.38
C GLY A 149 11.58 -20.21 3.69
N TYR A 150 10.39 -19.75 3.28
CA TYR A 150 9.94 -18.40 3.62
C TYR A 150 9.75 -18.27 5.14
N ARG A 151 10.16 -17.12 5.67
CA ARG A 151 10.02 -16.78 7.08
C ARG A 151 8.75 -15.97 7.30
N PHE A 152 8.00 -16.33 8.34
CA PHE A 152 6.85 -15.57 8.82
C PHE A 152 6.98 -15.39 10.34
N ASP A 153 7.15 -14.16 10.79
CA ASP A 153 7.22 -13.83 12.22
C ASP A 153 5.82 -13.61 12.78
N THR A 154 5.26 -14.66 13.36
CA THR A 154 3.92 -14.64 13.97
C THR A 154 3.81 -13.62 15.10
N GLN A 155 4.85 -13.43 15.91
CA GLN A 155 4.81 -12.51 17.04
C GLN A 155 4.77 -11.07 16.54
N ALA A 156 5.67 -10.71 15.62
CA ALA A 156 5.69 -9.39 15.00
C ALA A 156 4.38 -9.09 14.27
N PHE A 157 3.83 -10.07 13.55
CA PHE A 157 2.53 -9.97 12.89
C PHE A 157 1.40 -9.61 13.87
N VAL A 158 1.26 -10.33 14.98
CA VAL A 158 0.18 -10.09 15.96
C VAL A 158 0.33 -8.72 16.61
N ILE A 159 1.55 -8.35 17.00
CA ILE A 159 1.82 -7.04 17.60
C ILE A 159 1.40 -5.93 16.63
N GLU A 160 1.80 -6.04 15.37
CA GLU A 160 1.51 -5.03 14.36
C GLU A 160 0.01 -4.96 14.04
N TRP A 161 -0.69 -6.10 13.99
CA TRP A 161 -2.14 -6.14 13.81
C TRP A 161 -2.88 -5.37 14.91
N VAL A 162 -2.52 -5.61 16.17
CA VAL A 162 -3.15 -4.95 17.32
C VAL A 162 -2.82 -3.46 17.36
N LYS A 163 -1.57 -3.07 17.02
CA LYS A 163 -1.19 -1.65 16.89
C LYS A 163 -2.06 -0.94 15.86
N ARG A 164 -2.24 -1.54 14.67
CA ARG A 164 -3.06 -0.98 13.60
C ARG A 164 -4.52 -0.86 14.01
N ASP A 165 -5.06 -1.87 14.70
CA ASP A 165 -6.43 -1.82 15.24
C ASP A 165 -6.61 -0.62 16.20
N LEU A 166 -5.68 -0.45 17.14
CA LEU A 166 -5.69 0.71 18.05
C LEU A 166 -5.56 2.05 17.31
N LEU A 167 -4.67 2.14 16.32
CA LEU A 167 -4.52 3.35 15.49
C LEU A 167 -5.84 3.71 14.79
N ASN A 168 -6.56 2.72 14.24
CA ASN A 168 -7.85 3.00 13.60
C ASN A 168 -8.87 3.57 14.59
N ILE A 169 -8.90 3.06 15.81
CA ILE A 169 -9.78 3.59 16.87
C ILE A 169 -9.37 5.04 17.22
N LEU A 170 -8.07 5.30 17.40
CA LEU A 170 -7.56 6.62 17.80
C LEU A 170 -7.83 7.70 16.75
N PHE A 171 -7.67 7.36 15.47
CA PHE A 171 -7.87 8.29 14.36
C PHE A 171 -9.31 8.29 13.83
N GLY A 172 -10.21 7.48 14.42
CA GLY A 172 -11.59 7.34 13.95
C GLY A 172 -11.70 6.77 12.53
N ASN A 173 -10.71 5.97 12.11
CA ASN A 173 -10.75 5.31 10.81
C ASN A 173 -11.72 4.12 10.85
N SER A 174 -12.95 4.38 10.40
CA SER A 174 -14.00 3.38 10.33
C SER A 174 -13.94 2.50 9.06
N ASP A 175 -13.02 2.77 8.13
CA ASP A 175 -12.92 2.06 6.84
C ASP A 175 -11.87 0.94 6.84
N ASN A 176 -11.45 0.44 8.01
CA ASN A 176 -10.56 -0.73 8.07
C ASN A 176 -11.34 -2.05 8.00
N HIS A 177 -11.93 -2.28 6.84
CA HIS A 177 -12.29 -3.61 6.40
C HIS A 177 -10.98 -4.35 6.02
N GLY A 178 -10.94 -5.70 6.06
CA GLY A 178 -9.77 -6.49 5.63
C GLY A 178 -9.27 -6.25 4.18
N ARG A 179 -9.87 -5.29 3.47
CA ARG A 179 -9.45 -4.70 2.19
C ARG A 179 -8.17 -3.87 2.29
N ASN A 180 -7.97 -3.13 3.38
CA ASN A 180 -6.84 -2.21 3.54
C ASN A 180 -5.68 -2.83 4.33
N THR A 181 -5.74 -4.15 4.54
CA THR A 181 -4.64 -4.94 5.08
C THR A 181 -4.21 -5.99 4.06
N SER A 182 -2.92 -6.02 3.76
CA SER A 182 -2.30 -6.97 2.83
C SER A 182 -1.00 -7.50 3.38
N PHE A 183 -0.52 -8.60 2.83
CA PHE A 183 0.81 -9.16 3.05
C PHE A 183 1.69 -8.94 1.82
N LEU A 184 2.96 -8.63 2.07
CA LEU A 184 4.04 -8.65 1.09
C LEU A 184 4.79 -9.98 1.18
N LYS A 185 5.17 -10.50 0.03
CA LYS A 185 5.93 -11.74 -0.15
C LYS A 185 7.10 -11.47 -1.11
N GLY A 186 8.31 -11.54 -0.61
CA GLY A 186 9.56 -11.34 -1.35
C GLY A 186 10.75 -11.47 -0.40
N ASP A 187 11.97 -11.54 -0.91
CA ASP A 187 13.18 -11.75 -0.09
C ASP A 187 13.13 -12.95 0.89
N GLY A 188 12.34 -13.99 0.57
CA GLY A 188 12.14 -15.13 1.46
C GLY A 188 11.39 -14.78 2.75
N VAL A 189 10.67 -13.67 2.81
CA VAL A 189 9.87 -13.23 3.96
C VAL A 189 8.43 -12.99 3.54
N ILE A 190 7.51 -13.34 4.44
CA ILE A 190 6.11 -12.90 4.40
C ILE A 190 5.91 -11.93 5.57
N LYS A 191 5.45 -10.71 5.28
CA LYS A 191 5.16 -9.70 6.31
C LYS A 191 3.93 -8.88 5.94
N LEU A 192 3.36 -8.16 6.91
CA LEU A 192 2.33 -7.17 6.61
C LEU A 192 2.90 -6.10 5.68
N ALA A 193 2.10 -5.68 4.70
CA ALA A 193 2.38 -4.48 3.93
C ALA A 193 2.39 -3.26 4.87
N PRO A 194 3.11 -2.18 4.53
CA PRO A 194 2.96 -0.89 5.21
C PRO A 194 1.50 -0.45 5.25
N VAL A 195 1.12 0.35 6.25
CA VAL A 195 -0.24 0.93 6.31
C VAL A 195 -0.49 1.78 5.06
N TYR A 196 -1.64 1.56 4.42
CA TYR A 196 -2.11 2.27 3.23
C TYR A 196 -3.62 2.46 3.26
N ASP A 197 -4.12 3.47 2.51
CA ASP A 197 -5.54 3.86 2.46
C ASP A 197 -6.12 4.08 3.88
N PHE A 198 -5.35 4.84 4.68
CA PHE A 198 -5.67 5.23 6.06
C PHE A 198 -6.64 6.42 6.11
#